data_AF-A0A8J7GS40-F1
#
_entry.id   AF-A0A8J7GS40-F1
#
_cell.length_a   1.000
_cell.length_b   1.000
_cell.length_c   1.000
_cell.angle_alpha   90.00
_cell.angle_beta   90.00
_cell.angle_gamma   90.00
#
_symmetry.space_group_name_H-M   'P 1'
#
loop_
_entity.id
_entity.type
_entity.pdbx_description
1 polymer ?
#
loop_
_entity_poly.entity_id
_entity_poly.type
_entity_poly.pdbx_seq_one_letter_code
_entity_poly.pdbx_strand_id
1 'polypeptide(L)' 'VLSLLATLSTIVLWLISYHTENKGLYLRYQANSIKSRRVISYLTLAENVLRHSPLIIKRTVLNTVLNHLARTYRNMVLVY' A
#
# COMPACT_ATOMS: atom_id res chain seq x y z
N VAL A 1 20.70 9.92 10.20
CA VAL A 1 19.49 9.58 11.00
C VAL A 1 18.20 9.91 10.25
N LEU A 2 18.02 11.13 9.74
CA LEU A 2 16.81 11.51 8.99
C LEU A 2 16.56 10.67 7.72
N SER A 3 17.61 10.33 6.98
CA SER A 3 17.51 9.48 5.78
C SER A 3 16.94 8.09 6.10
N LEU A 4 17.39 7.47 7.20
CA LEU A 4 16.89 6.18 7.66
C LEU A 4 15.40 6.24 7.99
N LEU A 5 14.99 7.24 8.79
CA LEU A 5 13.58 7.46 9.13
C LEU A 5 12.70 7.70 7.91
N ALA A 6 13.19 8.48 6.94
CA ALA A 6 12.49 8.72 5.69
C ALA A 6 12.29 7.41 4.91
N THR A 7 13.35 6.61 4.72
CA THR A 7 13.26 5.33 4.00
C THR A 7 12.31 4.33 4.67
N LEU A 8 12.36 4.20 5.99
CA LEU A 8 11.44 3.35 6.74
C LEU A 8 10.00 3.81 6.59
N SER A 9 9.75 5.12 6.67
CA SER A 9 8.41 5.70 6.50
C SER A 9 7.88 5.45 5.09
N THR A 10 8.73 5.60 4.06
CA THR A 10 8.37 5.31 2.67
C THR A 10 8.00 3.84 2.47
N ILE A 11 8.77 2.91 3.06
CA ILE A 11 8.48 1.47 2.98
C ILE A 11 7.14 1.14 3.64
N VAL A 12 6.87 1.71 4.82
CA VAL A 12 5.60 1.50 5.54
C VAL A 12 4.41 2.04 4.73
N LEU A 13 4.52 3.26 4.19
CA LEU A 13 3.49 3.85 3.34
C LEU A 13 3.23 3.00 2.09
N TRP A 14 4.30 2.50 1.47
CA TRP A 14 4.18 1.63 0.30
C TRP A 14 3.47 0.32 0.63
N LEU A 15 3.81 -0.33 1.75
CA LEU A 15 3.17 -1.57 2.19
C LEU A 15 1.67 -1.39 2.48
N ILE A 16 1.27 -0.26 3.07
CA ILE A 16 -0.13 0.06 3.33
C ILE A 16 -0.90 0.16 2.01
N SER A 17 -0.36 0.88 1.04
CA SER A 17 -1.01 1.04 -0.27
C SER A 17 -1.05 -0.25 -1.07
N TYR A 18 -0.01 -1.09 -0.97
CA TYR A 18 -0.03 -2.42 -1.58
C TYR A 18 -1.16 -3.27 -1.00
N HIS A 19 -1.35 -3.26 0.33
CA HIS A 19 -2.44 -3.98 0.96
C HIS A 19 -3.83 -3.46 0.59
N THR A 20 -4.01 -2.15 0.47
CA THR A 20 -5.29 -1.56 0.07
C THR A 20 -5.60 -1.80 -1.42
N GLU A 21 -4.60 -1.78 -2.30
CA GLU A 21 -4.76 -2.14 -3.71
C GLU A 21 -5.13 -3.62 -3.88
N ASN A 22 -4.44 -4.54 -3.21
CA ASN A 22 -4.77 -5.98 -3.30
C ASN A 22 -6.17 -6.31 -2.78
N LYS A 23 -6.69 -5.52 -1.83
CA LYS A 23 -8.06 -5.66 -1.34
C LYS A 23 -9.11 -4.95 -2.22
N GLY A 24 -8.70 -4.28 -3.29
CA GLY A 24 -9.61 -3.50 -4.14
C GLY A 24 -10.19 -2.25 -3.46
N LEU A 25 -9.66 -1.85 -2.30
CA LEU A 25 -10.15 -0.71 -1.53
C LEU A 25 -9.65 0.63 -2.06
N TYR A 26 -8.70 0.61 -3.00
CA TYR A 26 -8.12 1.81 -3.60
C TYR A 26 -9.18 2.78 -4.12
N LEU A 27 -10.28 2.28 -4.71
CA LEU A 27 -11.40 3.06 -5.23
C LEU A 27 -12.09 3.94 -4.17
N ARG A 28 -12.10 3.51 -2.90
CA ARG A 28 -12.70 4.26 -1.79
C ARG A 28 -11.81 5.38 -1.27
N TYR A 29 -10.51 5.31 -1.56
CA TYR A 29 -9.50 6.24 -1.08
C TYR A 29 -8.89 7.08 -2.21
N GLN A 30 -9.42 7.02 -3.43
CA GLN A 30 -9.00 7.92 -4.51
C GLN A 30 -9.61 9.30 -4.27
N ALA A 31 -8.78 10.34 -4.33
CA ALA A 31 -9.23 11.74 -4.29
C ALA A 31 -9.95 12.16 -5.60
N ASN A 32 -9.75 11.44 -6.70
CA ASN A 32 -10.37 11.73 -7.98
C ASN A 32 -11.55 10.78 -8.25
N SER A 33 -12.74 11.36 -8.40
CA SER A 33 -14.02 10.73 -8.78
C SER A 33 -14.01 10.08 -10.19
N ILE A 34 -12.96 10.32 -10.99
CA ILE A 34 -12.86 9.78 -12.34
C ILE A 34 -12.48 8.31 -12.25
N LYS A 35 -13.51 7.45 -12.21
CA LYS A 35 -13.49 5.98 -12.09
C LYS A 35 -12.56 5.23 -13.07
N SER A 36 -11.86 5.92 -13.98
CA SER A 36 -10.99 5.36 -15.00
C SER A 36 -9.49 5.68 -14.85
N ARG A 37 -9.06 6.57 -13.94
CA ARG A 37 -7.63 6.91 -13.78
C ARG A 37 -7.08 6.46 -12.42
N ARG A 38 -6.08 5.57 -12.46
CA ARG A 38 -5.32 5.10 -11.29
C ARG A 38 -4.65 6.28 -10.58
N VAL A 39 -4.64 6.26 -9.25
CA VAL A 39 -3.80 7.16 -8.45
C VAL A 39 -2.34 6.88 -8.83
N ILE A 40 -1.64 7.92 -9.30
CA ILE A 40 -0.37 7.80 -10.02
C ILE A 40 0.76 7.19 -9.15
N SER A 41 0.62 7.22 -7.82
CA SER A 41 1.65 6.75 -6.89
C SER A 41 1.06 6.03 -5.67
N TYR A 42 1.71 4.95 -5.24
CA TYR A 42 1.37 4.27 -3.98
C TYR A 42 1.49 5.21 -2.76
N LEU A 43 2.39 6.20 -2.78
CA LEU A 43 2.54 7.14 -1.68
C LEU A 43 1.34 8.07 -1.53
N THR A 44 0.78 8.55 -2.64
CA THR A 44 -0.41 9.41 -2.61
C THR A 44 -1.66 8.62 -2.23
N LEU A 45 -1.74 7.33 -2.60
CA LEU A 45 -2.79 6.46 -2.09
C LEU A 45 -2.65 6.24 -0.56
N ALA A 46 -1.42 6.05 -0.07
CA ALA A 46 -1.16 5.82 1.34
C ALA A 46 -1.61 7.02 2.16
N GLU A 47 -1.24 8.21 1.71
CA GLU A 47 -1.64 9.47 2.34
C GLU A 47 -3.17 9.60 2.46
N ASN A 48 -3.91 9.27 1.38
CA ASN A 48 -5.37 9.32 1.41
C ASN A 48 -5.97 8.28 2.36
N VAL A 49 -5.41 7.07 2.40
CA VAL A 49 -5.83 6.02 3.35
C VAL A 49 -5.59 6.48 4.79
N LEU A 50 -4.45 7.13 5.08
CA LEU A 50 -4.15 7.65 6.41
C LEU A 50 -5.07 8.79 6.82
N ARG A 51 -5.38 9.70 5.89
CA ARG A 51 -6.33 10.81 6.13
C ARG A 51 -7.73 10.31 6.48
N HIS A 52 -8.22 9.27 5.80
CA HIS A 52 -9.59 8.78 5.97
C HIS A 52 -9.72 7.65 6.99
N SER A 53 -8.65 6.91 7.26
CA SER A 53 -8.69 5.69 8.07
C SER A 53 -7.33 5.44 8.74
N PRO A 54 -6.92 6.28 9.71
CA PRO A 54 -5.61 6.15 10.37
C PRO A 54 -5.45 4.83 11.14
N LEU A 55 -6.56 4.24 11.60
CA LEU A 55 -6.57 2.96 12.33
C LEU A 55 -6.18 1.76 11.46
N ILE A 56 -6.16 1.91 10.13
CA ILE A 56 -5.74 0.82 9.24
C ILE A 56 -4.30 0.40 9.53
N ILE A 57 -3.39 1.33 9.89
CA ILE A 57 -2.01 0.99 10.27
C ILE A 57 -1.99 0.02 11.44
N LYS A 58 -2.80 0.29 12.48
CA LYS A 58 -2.84 -0.55 13.69
C LYS A 58 -3.49 -1.89 13.44
N ARG A 59 -4.44 -1.95 12.49
CA ARG A 59 -5.21 -3.15 12.18
C ARG A 59 -4.53 -4.05 11.15
N THR A 60 -3.64 -3.51 10.31
CA THR A 60 -2.88 -4.30 9.35
C THR A 60 -1.86 -5.16 10.04
N VAL A 61 -2.05 -6.47 9.99
CA VAL A 61 -1.05 -7.44 10.47
C VAL A 61 0.08 -7.49 9.44
N LEU A 62 1.20 -6.84 9.73
CA LEU A 62 2.35 -6.71 8.83
C LEU A 62 2.77 -8.06 8.21
N ASN A 63 2.79 -9.12 9.02
CA ASN A 63 3.18 -10.45 8.58
C ASN A 63 2.28 -10.99 7.45
N THR A 64 0.99 -10.69 7.47
CA THR A 64 0.07 -11.11 6.40
C THR A 64 0.36 -10.40 5.08
N VAL A 65 0.69 -9.11 5.14
CA VAL A 65 1.03 -8.30 3.96
C VAL A 65 2.33 -8.79 3.34
N LEU A 66 3.35 -9.04 4.18
CA LEU A 66 4.66 -9.53 3.74
C LEU A 66 4.57 -10.95 3.14
N ASN A 67 3.82 -11.85 3.77
CA ASN A 67 3.62 -13.21 3.24
C ASN A 67 2.87 -13.19 1.90
N HIS A 68 1.89 -12.29 1.74
CA HIS A 68 1.22 -12.10 0.46
C HIS A 68 2.21 -11.60 -0.60
N LEU A 69 2.99 -10.55 -0.28
CA LEU A 69 3.99 -10.00 -1.19
C LEU A 69 5.03 -11.06 -1.61
N ALA A 70 5.55 -11.83 -0.66
CA ALA A 70 6.51 -12.90 -0.92
C ALA A 70 5.91 -13.98 -1.83
N ARG A 71 4.63 -14.34 -1.63
CA ARG A 71 3.92 -15.29 -2.49
C ARG A 71 3.74 -14.74 -3.90
N THR A 72 3.31 -13.48 -4.05
CA THR A 72 3.17 -12.84 -5.36
C THR A 72 4.50 -12.77 -6.09
N TYR A 73 5.58 -12.38 -5.40
CA TYR A 73 6.91 -12.33 -5.98
C TYR A 73 7.40 -13.72 -6.40
N ARG A 74 7.26 -14.73 -5.53
CA ARG A 74 7.59 -16.12 -5.87
C ARG A 74 6.82 -16.60 -7.09
N ASN A 75 5.52 -16.32 -7.16
CA ASN A 75 4.71 -16.69 -8.32
C ASN A 75 5.16 -15.96 -9.60
N MET A 76 5.60 -14.71 -9.53
CA MET A 76 6.12 -14.00 -10.71
C MET A 76 7.47 -14.56 -11.17
N VAL A 77 8.35 -14.92 -10.23
CA VAL A 77 9.69 -15.42 -10.53
C VAL A 77 9.68 -16.88 -10.98
N LEU A 78 8.84 -17.73 -10.38
CA LEU A 78 8.73 -19.16 -10.69
C LEU A 78 7.87 -19.48 -11.93
N VAL A 79 7.32 -18.45 -12.59
CA VAL A 79 6.65 -18.61 -13.90
C VAL A 79 7.66 -18.59 -15.06
N TYR A 80 8.92 -18.23 -14.78
CA TYR A 80 10.08 -18.49 -15.65
C TYR A 80 10.76 -19.80 -15.26
#